data_AF-A0A3D1ESP0-F1
#
_entry.id   AF-A0A3D1ESP0-F1
#
_cell.length_a   1.000
_cell.length_b   1.000
_cell.length_c   1.000
_cell.angle_alpha   90.00
_cell.angle_beta   90.00
_cell.angle_gamma   90.00
#
_symmetry.space_group_name_H-M   'P 1'
#
loop_
_entity.id
_entity.type
_entity.pdbx_description
1 polymer ?
#
loop_
_entity_poly.entity_id
_entity_poly.type
_entity_poly.pdbx_seq_one_letter_code
_entity_poly.pdbx_strand_id
1 'polypeptide(L)'
;MNKPTKLFFWSWTSFMPWLATGCQQSTALTASRPVPSLIPAVELPAQASPINPKPGEILTTTPPSESAKNAPVELDLGSVRASALKNNLNIQVELLSIDSASATLEEARAITDPTLSASLNRSSNNSPAAQDTQGSQNDNSSASLGLTMPLGSGDSLDVRLPWFRSSTNAAFSLASYNAAQLDVTYRSPLTKGRGVKNFERGIRIAQTELDLTVLNTRLSITNTLASAERSYWTWYAAGEAVAVAKERVRLPEGQIS
;
A
#
# COMPACT_ATOMS: atom_id res chain seq x y z
N MET A 1 -76.04 4.30 14.42
CA MET A 1 -76.58 5.67 14.44
C MET A 1 -75.49 6.64 14.90
N ASN A 2 -75.15 7.60 14.03
CA ASN A 2 -74.54 8.94 14.23
C ASN A 2 -73.16 9.18 14.89
N LYS A 3 -72.23 9.64 14.01
CA LYS A 3 -71.09 10.59 14.17
C LYS A 3 -71.55 11.95 14.78
N PRO A 4 -70.70 12.93 15.23
CA PRO A 4 -69.48 13.50 14.56
C PRO A 4 -68.29 13.95 15.47
N THR A 5 -67.02 13.94 15.01
CA THR A 5 -66.26 14.90 14.15
C THR A 5 -66.12 16.32 14.72
N LYS A 6 -64.88 16.77 15.02
CA LYS A 6 -64.35 18.12 14.65
C LYS A 6 -62.82 18.11 14.49
N LEU A 7 -62.39 18.53 13.31
CA LEU A 7 -61.04 18.91 12.88
C LEU A 7 -60.72 20.35 13.35
N PHE A 8 -59.45 20.66 13.61
CA PHE A 8 -58.95 22.04 13.61
C PHE A 8 -57.71 22.14 12.73
N PHE A 9 -57.90 22.81 11.58
CA PHE A 9 -56.86 23.36 10.72
C PHE A 9 -56.48 24.75 11.23
N TRP A 10 -55.20 25.12 11.16
CA TRP A 10 -54.85 26.53 11.07
C TRP A 10 -53.71 26.74 10.07
N SER A 11 -54.08 27.31 8.92
CA SER A 11 -53.18 27.95 7.98
C SER A 11 -53.11 29.44 8.32
N TRP A 12 -51.93 30.06 8.23
CA TRP A 12 -51.83 31.50 8.10
C TRP A 12 -50.78 31.86 7.05
N THR A 13 -51.26 32.34 5.92
CA THR A 13 -50.51 33.06 4.88
C THR A 13 -50.88 34.54 4.92
N SER A 14 -49.89 35.43 4.84
CA SER A 14 -49.94 36.78 4.23
C SER A 14 -48.49 37.29 4.10
N PHE A 15 -47.87 37.29 2.91
CA PHE A 15 -47.81 38.37 1.90
C PHE A 15 -47.28 39.72 2.46
N MET A 16 -45.99 40.06 2.26
CA MET A 16 -45.38 40.90 1.18
C MET A 16 -45.27 42.40 1.59
N PRO A 17 -44.49 43.31 0.92
CA PRO A 17 -43.24 43.23 0.15
C PRO A 17 -42.27 44.48 0.33
N TRP A 18 -41.26 44.56 -0.56
CA TRP A 18 -40.46 45.73 -1.05
C TRP A 18 -39.19 46.17 -0.28
N LEU A 19 -37.98 45.98 -0.84
CA LEU A 19 -37.23 46.66 -1.95
C LEU A 19 -36.56 47.99 -1.53
N ALA A 20 -35.24 47.97 -1.35
CA ALA A 20 -34.35 49.08 -1.68
C ALA A 20 -32.90 48.61 -1.83
N THR A 21 -32.30 49.07 -2.91
CA THR A 21 -31.00 48.79 -3.50
C THR A 21 -29.84 49.33 -2.65
N GLY A 22 -28.80 48.53 -2.44
CA GLY A 22 -27.55 48.94 -1.82
C GLY A 22 -26.39 48.09 -2.31
N CYS A 23 -25.76 48.55 -3.39
CA CYS A 23 -24.47 48.09 -3.86
C CYS A 23 -23.44 48.22 -2.73
N GLN A 24 -22.67 47.17 -2.39
CA GLN A 24 -21.24 47.28 -2.01
C GLN A 24 -20.54 45.90 -1.98
N GLN A 25 -19.67 45.74 -2.98
CA GLN A 25 -18.30 45.20 -2.93
C GLN A 25 -18.02 43.82 -2.32
N SER A 26 -17.71 42.91 -3.26
CA SER A 26 -16.81 41.78 -3.13
C SER A 26 -15.57 42.12 -2.28
N THR A 27 -15.44 41.45 -1.14
CA THR A 27 -14.13 41.24 -0.51
C THR A 27 -13.82 39.76 -0.65
N ALA A 28 -12.99 39.43 -1.63
CA ALA A 28 -12.31 38.15 -1.69
C ALA A 28 -11.31 38.11 -0.53
N LEU A 29 -11.66 37.40 0.54
CA LEU A 29 -10.69 37.05 1.58
C LEU A 29 -9.81 35.93 1.02
N THR A 30 -8.75 36.33 0.35
CA THR A 30 -7.49 35.57 0.30
C THR A 30 -7.05 35.36 1.74
N ALA A 31 -7.37 34.19 2.28
CA ALA A 31 -6.75 33.68 3.49
C ALA A 31 -5.70 32.65 3.08
N SER A 32 -4.52 33.14 2.72
CA SER A 32 -3.27 32.40 2.74
C SER A 32 -3.04 31.91 4.16
N ARG A 33 -3.31 30.63 4.42
CA ARG A 33 -2.85 29.98 5.65
C ARG A 33 -1.42 29.49 5.43
N PRO A 34 -0.42 29.98 6.17
CA PRO A 34 0.89 29.36 6.19
C PRO A 34 0.77 27.98 6.87
N VAL A 35 1.19 26.94 6.18
CA VAL A 35 1.35 25.60 6.77
C VAL A 35 2.54 25.66 7.72
N PRO A 36 2.39 25.33 9.02
CA PRO A 36 3.54 25.20 9.90
C PRO A 36 4.33 23.94 9.55
N SER A 37 5.54 24.11 9.02
CA SER A 37 6.52 23.05 8.84
C SER A 37 7.20 22.72 10.16
N LEU A 38 6.83 21.59 10.77
CA LEU A 38 7.58 20.98 11.88
C LEU A 38 7.70 19.47 11.62
N ILE A 39 8.62 19.12 10.73
CA ILE A 39 9.26 17.80 10.70
C ILE A 39 10.76 18.08 10.82
N PRO A 40 11.47 17.53 11.82
CA PRO A 40 12.92 17.68 11.92
C PRO A 40 13.60 17.01 10.72
N ALA A 41 14.62 17.68 10.18
CA ALA A 41 15.38 17.26 9.02
C ALA A 41 16.03 15.89 9.26
N VAL A 42 15.59 14.89 8.48
CA VAL A 42 16.38 13.68 8.22
C VAL A 42 17.29 14.02 7.04
N GLU A 43 18.59 14.07 7.27
CA GLU A 43 19.59 14.17 6.21
C GLU A 43 19.52 12.92 5.32
N LEU A 44 19.02 13.09 4.09
CA LEU A 44 19.30 12.15 3.00
C LEU A 44 20.73 12.44 2.49
N PRO A 45 21.54 11.41 2.21
CA PRO A 45 22.85 11.63 1.61
C PRO A 45 22.70 12.26 0.22
N ALA A 46 23.26 13.45 0.06
CA ALA A 46 23.49 14.08 -1.22
C ALA A 46 24.63 13.34 -1.95
N GLN A 47 24.35 12.78 -3.13
CA GLN A 47 25.39 12.64 -4.15
C GLN A 47 24.97 13.46 -5.37
N ALA A 48 25.58 14.64 -5.46
CA ALA A 48 25.59 15.46 -6.65
C ALA A 48 26.47 14.79 -7.71
N SER A 49 25.95 14.65 -8.93
CA SER A 49 26.80 14.72 -10.13
C SER A 49 27.12 16.19 -10.41
N PRO A 50 28.32 16.54 -10.93
CA PRO A 50 28.43 16.64 -12.39
C PRO A 50 29.81 16.32 -13.05
N ILE A 51 29.73 15.76 -14.25
CA ILE A 51 30.49 16.04 -15.52
C ILE A 51 32.01 15.77 -15.57
N ASN A 52 32.43 14.78 -16.39
CA ASN A 52 33.11 14.94 -17.70
C ASN A 52 33.74 13.60 -18.17
N PRO A 53 33.58 13.16 -19.44
CA PRO A 53 34.11 11.89 -19.93
C PRO A 53 35.51 12.04 -20.53
N LYS A 54 36.42 11.10 -20.25
CA LYS A 54 37.59 10.81 -21.10
C LYS A 54 38.03 9.35 -20.91
N PRO A 55 38.68 8.75 -21.94
CA PRO A 55 38.36 7.41 -22.41
C PRO A 55 39.48 6.42 -22.14
N GLY A 56 39.14 5.13 -22.10
CA GLY A 56 40.10 4.06 -22.29
C GLY A 56 40.07 3.00 -21.21
N GLU A 57 39.04 2.15 -21.25
CA GLU A 57 39.26 0.73 -21.03
C GLU A 57 38.35 -0.02 -21.99
N ILE A 58 38.93 -0.33 -23.16
CA ILE A 58 38.31 -1.17 -24.17
C ILE A 58 38.16 -2.54 -23.52
N LEU A 59 36.94 -2.87 -23.08
CA LEU A 59 36.55 -4.26 -22.96
C LEU A 59 36.78 -4.87 -24.34
N THR A 60 37.71 -5.82 -24.37
CA THR A 60 38.07 -6.61 -25.52
C THR A 60 36.82 -7.00 -26.28
N THR A 61 36.76 -6.54 -27.52
CA THR A 61 35.85 -6.99 -28.56
C THR A 61 35.96 -8.51 -28.64
N THR A 62 35.05 -9.21 -27.98
CA THR A 62 34.74 -10.58 -28.37
C THR A 62 33.98 -10.46 -29.69
N PRO A 63 34.50 -11.02 -30.80
CA PRO A 63 33.85 -10.93 -32.10
C PRO A 63 32.41 -11.43 -32.00
N PRO A 64 31.48 -10.93 -32.83
CA PRO A 64 30.13 -11.45 -32.90
C PRO A 64 30.23 -12.96 -33.17
N SER A 65 29.94 -13.74 -32.13
CA SER A 65 29.92 -15.19 -32.21
C SER A 65 28.89 -15.56 -33.28
N GLU A 66 29.46 -16.04 -34.38
CA GLU A 66 28.88 -16.90 -35.41
C GLU A 66 27.36 -16.88 -35.51
N SER A 67 26.91 -16.29 -36.62
CA SER A 67 25.88 -16.88 -37.48
C SER A 67 24.78 -17.60 -36.68
N ALA A 68 23.82 -16.82 -36.19
CA ALA A 68 22.46 -17.32 -36.09
C ALA A 68 22.20 -18.05 -37.41
N LYS A 69 22.06 -19.38 -37.33
CA LYS A 69 21.71 -20.21 -38.48
C LYS A 69 20.57 -19.49 -39.19
N ASN A 70 20.83 -19.00 -40.40
CA ASN A 70 19.79 -18.63 -41.36
C ASN A 70 19.10 -19.92 -41.80
N ALA A 71 18.58 -20.70 -40.85
CA ALA A 71 17.49 -21.60 -41.13
C ALA A 71 16.31 -20.67 -41.45
N PRO A 72 15.63 -20.87 -42.58
CA PRO A 72 14.35 -20.22 -42.81
C PRO A 72 13.44 -20.60 -41.65
N VAL A 73 13.30 -19.71 -40.67
CA VAL A 73 12.30 -19.90 -39.63
C VAL A 73 11.01 -19.49 -40.29
N GLU A 74 10.18 -20.47 -40.65
CA GLU A 74 8.77 -20.22 -40.90
C GLU A 74 8.18 -19.67 -39.60
N LEU A 75 8.07 -18.35 -39.53
CA LEU A 75 7.47 -17.67 -38.40
C LEU A 75 5.96 -17.92 -38.48
N ASP A 76 5.45 -18.84 -37.67
CA ASP A 76 4.01 -18.97 -37.44
C ASP A 76 3.55 -17.93 -36.41
N LEU A 77 2.37 -17.35 -36.61
CA LEU A 77 1.78 -16.38 -35.69
C LEU A 77 1.60 -16.97 -34.27
N GLY A 78 1.23 -18.25 -34.16
CA GLY A 78 1.13 -18.94 -32.87
C GLY A 78 2.46 -18.99 -32.13
N SER A 79 3.55 -19.27 -32.85
CA SER A 79 4.91 -19.30 -32.30
C SER A 79 5.40 -17.93 -31.80
N VAL A 80 5.04 -16.86 -32.52
CA VAL A 80 5.36 -15.48 -32.13
C VAL A 80 4.62 -15.09 -30.86
N ARG A 81 3.33 -15.44 -30.75
CA ARG A 81 2.51 -15.18 -29.55
C ARG A 81 3.06 -15.91 -28.33
N ALA A 82 3.37 -17.21 -28.46
CA ALA A 82 3.94 -18.01 -27.37
C ALA A 82 5.31 -17.48 -26.94
N SER A 83 6.17 -17.11 -27.90
CA SER A 83 7.50 -16.55 -27.61
C SER A 83 7.42 -15.18 -26.95
N ALA A 84 6.48 -14.33 -27.38
CA ALA A 84 6.25 -13.02 -26.78
C ALA A 84 5.79 -13.12 -25.32
N LEU A 85 4.90 -14.05 -24.99
CA LEU A 85 4.46 -14.24 -23.60
C LEU A 85 5.55 -14.85 -22.71
N LYS A 86 6.30 -15.84 -23.21
CA LYS A 86 7.32 -16.55 -22.43
C LYS A 86 8.53 -15.67 -22.11
N ASN A 87 8.97 -14.86 -23.08
CA ASN A 87 10.23 -14.12 -22.98
C ASN A 87 10.07 -12.67 -22.52
N ASN A 88 8.85 -12.21 -22.26
CA ASN A 88 8.62 -10.83 -21.83
C ASN A 88 8.81 -10.69 -20.31
N LEU A 89 9.92 -10.03 -19.93
CA LEU A 89 10.25 -9.74 -18.53
C LEU A 89 9.23 -8.82 -17.85
N ASN A 90 8.60 -7.91 -18.59
CA ASN A 90 7.59 -6.99 -18.04
C ASN A 90 6.38 -7.77 -17.50
N ILE A 91 5.91 -8.80 -18.21
CA ILE A 91 4.83 -9.67 -17.73
C ILE A 91 5.26 -10.38 -16.44
N GLN A 92 6.51 -10.83 -16.33
CA GLN A 92 7.00 -11.48 -15.12
C GLN A 92 7.02 -10.53 -13.92
N VAL A 93 7.43 -9.27 -14.14
CA VAL A 93 7.39 -8.21 -13.09
C VAL A 93 5.95 -7.92 -12.66
N GLU A 94 5.01 -7.90 -13.59
CA GLU A 94 3.58 -7.69 -13.29
C GLU A 94 2.90 -8.88 -12.61
N LEU A 95 3.47 -10.08 -12.69
CA LEU A 95 3.01 -11.21 -11.88
C LEU A 95 3.53 -11.07 -10.44
N LEU A 96 4.78 -10.64 -10.26
CA LEU A 96 5.33 -10.34 -8.93
C LEU A 96 4.59 -9.19 -8.22
N SER A 97 4.04 -8.23 -8.98
CA SER A 97 3.21 -7.17 -8.39
C SER A 97 1.89 -7.71 -7.87
N ILE A 98 1.29 -8.74 -8.48
CA ILE A 98 0.11 -9.43 -7.95
C ILE A 98 0.45 -10.11 -6.62
N ASP A 99 1.56 -10.83 -6.55
CA ASP A 99 2.01 -11.48 -5.30
C ASP A 99 2.23 -10.44 -4.20
N SER A 100 2.85 -9.30 -4.55
CA SER A 100 3.04 -8.18 -3.63
C SER A 100 1.71 -7.59 -3.16
N ALA A 101 0.75 -7.38 -4.06
CA ALA A 101 -0.59 -6.88 -3.72
C ALA A 101 -1.41 -7.89 -2.90
N SER A 102 -1.16 -9.19 -3.07
CA SER A 102 -1.79 -10.23 -2.25
C SER A 102 -1.24 -10.22 -0.81
N ALA A 103 0.06 -9.97 -0.65
CA ALA A 103 0.69 -9.83 0.65
C ALA A 103 0.20 -8.58 1.39
N THR A 104 -0.02 -7.46 0.70
CA THR A 104 -0.59 -6.25 1.32
C THR A 104 -2.06 -6.44 1.73
N LEU A 105 -2.83 -7.25 0.98
CA LEU A 105 -4.17 -7.66 1.41
C LEU A 105 -4.13 -8.50 2.69
N GLU A 106 -3.19 -9.44 2.78
CA GLU A 106 -3.02 -10.27 3.98
C GLU A 106 -2.60 -9.44 5.20
N GLU A 107 -1.66 -8.49 5.01
CA GLU A 107 -1.28 -7.53 6.05
C GLU A 107 -2.49 -6.68 6.50
N ALA A 108 -3.32 -6.23 5.56
CA ALA A 108 -4.53 -5.49 5.89
C ALA A 108 -5.54 -6.35 6.68
N ARG A 109 -5.58 -7.67 6.46
CA ARG A 109 -6.43 -8.62 7.20
C ARG A 109 -5.91 -8.88 8.60
N ALA A 110 -4.60 -8.79 8.83
CA ALA A 110 -3.99 -9.00 10.15
C ALA A 110 -4.54 -8.07 11.25
N ILE A 111 -5.19 -6.95 10.89
CA ILE A 111 -5.90 -6.10 11.85
C ILE A 111 -7.07 -6.81 12.56
N THR A 112 -7.58 -7.91 11.99
CA THR A 112 -8.67 -8.69 12.59
C THR A 112 -8.16 -9.87 13.41
N ASP A 113 -6.86 -10.12 13.40
CA ASP A 113 -6.29 -11.27 14.08
C ASP A 113 -6.12 -10.98 15.59
N PRO A 114 -6.45 -11.95 16.45
CA PRO A 114 -6.17 -11.82 17.86
C PRO A 114 -4.66 -11.88 18.10
N THR A 115 -4.16 -11.00 18.95
CA THR A 115 -2.74 -10.95 19.32
C THR A 115 -2.54 -11.49 20.73
N LEU A 116 -1.62 -12.43 20.87
CA LEU A 116 -1.14 -12.93 22.16
C LEU A 116 0.20 -12.28 22.46
N SER A 117 0.30 -11.62 23.62
CA SER A 117 1.51 -10.98 24.11
C SER A 117 1.93 -11.64 25.41
N ALA A 118 3.23 -11.88 25.55
CA ALA A 118 3.83 -12.32 26.80
C ALA A 118 5.06 -11.45 27.06
N SER A 119 5.21 -10.96 28.29
CA SER A 119 6.38 -10.20 28.69
C SER A 119 6.89 -10.68 30.04
N LEU A 120 8.21 -10.68 30.19
CA LEU A 120 8.91 -10.93 31.44
C LEU A 120 9.97 -9.84 31.57
N ASN A 121 9.92 -9.09 32.66
CA ASN A 121 10.86 -8.03 32.95
C ASN A 121 11.42 -8.24 34.35
N ARG A 122 12.73 -8.09 34.49
CA ARG A 122 13.41 -8.03 35.77
C ARG A 122 14.31 -6.83 35.78
N SER A 123 14.15 -5.98 36.77
CA SER A 123 14.94 -4.76 36.97
C SER A 123 15.48 -4.75 38.38
N SER A 124 16.76 -4.46 38.53
CA SER A 124 17.43 -4.25 39.81
C SER A 124 18.00 -2.85 39.82
N ASN A 125 17.56 -2.02 40.76
CA ASN A 125 18.09 -0.68 40.94
C ASN A 125 18.84 -0.59 42.26
N ASN A 126 20.08 -0.13 42.21
CA ASN A 126 20.89 0.13 43.40
C ASN A 126 21.07 1.65 43.54
N SER A 127 20.45 2.21 44.58
CA SER A 127 20.57 3.62 44.91
C SER A 127 21.50 3.77 46.13
N PRO A 128 22.49 4.68 46.07
CA PRO A 128 23.27 5.03 47.25
C PRO A 128 22.34 5.63 48.33
N ALA A 129 22.61 5.31 49.59
CA ALA A 129 21.91 5.91 50.72
C ALA A 129 22.45 7.33 50.99
N ALA A 130 21.55 8.27 51.29
CA ALA A 130 21.91 9.66 51.55
C ALA A 130 22.54 9.87 52.94
N GLN A 131 22.19 9.01 53.90
CA GLN A 131 22.69 9.03 55.27
C GLN A 131 22.69 7.58 55.76
N ASP A 132 23.82 7.08 56.23
CA ASP A 132 24.09 5.70 56.67
C ASP A 132 24.61 4.71 55.60
N THR A 133 25.52 3.84 56.00
CA THR A 133 26.52 3.14 55.18
C THR A 133 25.96 1.93 54.40
N GLN A 134 24.63 1.80 54.28
CA GLN A 134 23.97 0.71 53.56
C GLN A 134 23.13 1.25 52.40
N GLY A 135 23.61 1.03 51.18
CA GLY A 135 22.85 1.33 49.95
C GLY A 135 21.56 0.53 49.85
N SER A 136 20.56 1.10 49.16
CA SER A 136 19.25 0.49 48.94
C SER A 136 19.22 -0.18 47.57
N GLN A 137 19.06 -1.50 47.57
CA GLN A 137 18.75 -2.31 46.40
C GLN A 137 17.24 -2.55 46.33
N ASN A 138 16.67 -2.32 45.16
CA ASN A 138 15.29 -2.65 44.85
C ASN A 138 15.24 -3.56 43.62
N ASP A 139 14.71 -4.76 43.81
CA ASP A 139 14.56 -5.76 42.77
C ASP A 139 13.07 -5.90 42.42
N ASN A 140 12.75 -5.58 41.17
CA ASN A 140 11.41 -5.69 40.60
C ASN A 140 11.42 -6.81 39.56
N SER A 141 10.43 -7.69 39.63
CA SER A 141 10.16 -8.68 38.60
C SER A 141 8.70 -8.55 38.20
N SER A 142 8.41 -8.50 36.92
CA SER A 142 7.05 -8.52 36.40
C SER A 142 6.94 -9.51 35.26
N ALA A 143 5.80 -10.17 35.18
CA ALA A 143 5.41 -10.95 34.02
C ALA A 143 4.01 -10.52 33.61
N SER A 144 3.71 -10.52 32.33
CA SER A 144 2.35 -10.32 31.87
C SER A 144 2.05 -11.26 30.71
N LEU A 145 0.82 -11.77 30.72
CA LEU A 145 0.22 -12.43 29.58
C LEU A 145 -0.97 -11.58 29.14
N GLY A 146 -1.08 -11.28 27.86
CA GLY A 146 -2.15 -10.45 27.31
C GLY A 146 -2.72 -11.07 26.05
N LEU A 147 -4.04 -11.09 25.93
CA LEU A 147 -4.77 -11.45 24.72
C LEU A 147 -5.60 -10.25 24.29
N THR A 148 -5.30 -9.69 23.12
CA THR A 148 -6.08 -8.60 22.53
C THR A 148 -6.81 -9.12 21.30
N MET A 149 -8.14 -9.10 21.34
CA MET A 149 -9.02 -9.55 20.28
C MET A 149 -9.81 -8.36 19.71
N PRO A 150 -9.53 -7.93 18.48
CA PRO A 150 -10.40 -6.99 17.77
C PRO A 150 -11.69 -7.71 17.39
N LEU A 151 -12.82 -7.09 17.66
CA LEU A 151 -14.14 -7.60 17.28
C LEU A 151 -14.52 -6.88 15.97
N GLY A 152 -14.87 -7.64 14.93
CA GLY A 152 -15.05 -7.13 13.55
C GLY A 152 -16.08 -5.98 13.37
N SER A 153 -16.81 -5.60 14.41
CA SER A 153 -17.64 -4.40 14.51
C SER A 153 -16.87 -3.09 14.79
N GLY A 154 -15.55 -3.17 15.01
CA GLY A 154 -14.70 -2.06 15.48
C GLY A 154 -14.59 -1.97 17.01
N ASP A 155 -15.19 -2.91 17.74
CA ASP A 155 -15.00 -3.06 19.19
C ASP A 155 -13.68 -3.82 19.46
N SER A 156 -13.14 -3.74 20.67
CA SER A 156 -11.96 -4.55 21.06
C SER A 156 -12.09 -5.09 22.48
N LEU A 157 -11.63 -6.33 22.67
CA LEU A 157 -11.56 -7.01 23.96
C LEU A 157 -10.09 -7.25 24.31
N ASP A 158 -9.67 -6.78 25.47
CA ASP A 158 -8.31 -6.94 25.98
C ASP A 158 -8.35 -7.66 27.33
N VAL A 159 -7.70 -8.81 27.41
CA VAL A 159 -7.58 -9.60 28.65
C VAL A 159 -6.11 -9.64 29.03
N ARG A 160 -5.76 -9.12 30.19
CA ARG A 160 -4.37 -9.10 30.68
C ARG A 160 -4.28 -9.72 32.06
N LEU A 161 -3.22 -10.50 32.27
CA LEU A 161 -2.87 -11.09 33.55
C LEU A 161 -1.50 -10.56 33.98
N PRO A 162 -1.42 -9.31 34.49
CA PRO A 162 -0.18 -8.80 35.06
C PRO A 162 0.12 -9.49 36.40
N TRP A 163 1.37 -9.92 36.55
CA TRP A 163 1.97 -10.34 37.79
C TRP A 163 3.20 -9.47 38.05
N PHE A 164 3.36 -9.03 39.30
CA PHE A 164 4.56 -8.30 39.69
C PHE A 164 4.95 -8.59 41.12
N ARG A 165 6.26 -8.54 41.35
CA ARG A 165 6.94 -8.70 42.62
C ARG A 165 7.94 -7.58 42.79
N SER A 166 7.94 -6.94 43.96
CA SER A 166 8.93 -5.94 44.36
C SER A 166 9.56 -6.36 45.68
N SER A 167 10.87 -6.41 45.75
CA SER A 167 11.61 -6.64 47.00
C SER A 167 12.70 -5.61 47.17
N THR A 168 12.86 -5.10 48.38
CA THR A 168 13.93 -4.16 48.72
C THR A 168 14.57 -4.55 50.05
N ASN A 169 15.85 -4.23 50.19
CA ASN A 169 16.65 -4.46 51.39
C ASN A 169 16.80 -3.19 52.26
N ALA A 170 16.06 -2.11 51.98
CA ALA A 170 16.14 -0.88 52.75
C ALA A 170 15.67 -1.07 54.21
N ALA A 171 16.42 -0.50 55.17
CA ALA A 171 16.21 -0.69 56.61
C ALA A 171 14.82 -0.28 57.13
N PHE A 172 14.14 0.65 56.43
CA PHE A 172 12.79 1.14 56.79
C PHE A 172 11.71 0.71 55.77
N SER A 173 11.96 -0.32 54.96
CA SER A 173 10.98 -0.80 54.00
C SER A 173 10.03 -1.86 54.57
N LEU A 174 8.79 -1.85 54.08
CA LEU A 174 7.84 -2.96 54.22
C LEU A 174 8.36 -4.21 53.48
N ALA A 175 7.91 -5.39 53.93
CA ALA A 175 8.27 -6.70 53.38
C ALA A 175 7.99 -6.81 51.86
N SER A 176 8.67 -7.76 51.20
CA SER A 176 8.51 -8.00 49.74
C SER A 176 7.04 -8.14 49.34
N TYR A 177 6.63 -7.38 48.33
CA TYR A 177 5.26 -7.33 47.84
C TYR A 177 5.10 -8.18 46.56
N ASN A 178 3.98 -8.89 46.47
CA ASN A 178 3.59 -9.66 45.29
C ASN A 178 2.14 -9.35 44.98
N ALA A 179 1.83 -9.09 43.73
CA ALA A 179 0.46 -8.95 43.28
C ALA A 179 0.25 -9.58 41.90
N ALA A 180 -0.93 -10.16 41.75
CA ALA A 180 -1.47 -10.65 40.51
C ALA A 180 -2.88 -10.08 40.37
N GLN A 181 -3.21 -9.61 39.19
CA GLN A 181 -4.54 -9.08 38.88
C GLN A 181 -4.99 -9.65 37.53
N LEU A 182 -6.29 -9.84 37.37
CA LEU A 182 -6.90 -10.14 36.07
C LEU A 182 -7.62 -8.88 35.59
N ASP A 183 -7.15 -8.32 34.49
CA ASP A 183 -7.73 -7.15 33.85
C ASP A 183 -8.51 -7.58 32.61
N VAL A 184 -9.79 -7.24 32.56
CA VAL A 184 -10.64 -7.43 31.39
C VAL A 184 -11.16 -6.07 30.96
N THR A 185 -10.73 -5.61 29.79
CA THR A 185 -11.10 -4.31 29.22
C THR A 185 -11.88 -4.52 27.93
N TYR A 186 -13.11 -4.00 27.90
CA TYR A 186 -13.93 -3.95 26.69
C TYR A 186 -14.01 -2.49 26.20
N ARG A 187 -13.67 -2.23 24.94
CA ARG A 187 -13.73 -0.89 24.33
C ARG A 187 -14.72 -0.90 23.17
N SER A 188 -15.71 0.00 23.23
CA SER A 188 -16.70 0.18 22.16
C SER A 188 -16.78 1.63 21.70
N PRO A 189 -16.55 1.94 20.41
CA PRO A 189 -16.79 3.26 19.86
C PRO A 189 -18.30 3.51 19.75
N LEU A 190 -18.82 4.54 20.44
CA LEU A 190 -20.27 4.79 20.49
C LEU A 190 -20.84 5.45 19.21
N THR A 191 -20.00 6.14 18.43
CA THR A 191 -20.45 6.94 17.27
C THR A 191 -19.57 6.70 16.03
N LYS A 192 -18.44 7.40 15.93
CA LYS A 192 -17.50 7.32 14.80
C LYS A 192 -16.59 6.10 14.97
N GLY A 193 -16.49 5.28 13.94
CA GLY A 193 -15.66 4.07 13.94
C GLY A 193 -16.41 2.79 14.26
N ARG A 194 -17.68 2.86 14.70
CA ARG A 194 -18.52 1.66 14.84
C ARG A 194 -18.97 1.15 13.48
N GLY A 195 -19.03 -0.17 13.36
CA GLY A 195 -19.59 -0.89 12.21
C GLY A 195 -18.52 -1.51 11.31
N VAL A 196 -18.86 -2.70 10.80
CA VAL A 196 -18.01 -3.56 9.97
C VAL A 196 -17.41 -2.80 8.77
N LYS A 197 -18.21 -1.95 8.10
CA LYS A 197 -17.74 -1.18 6.94
C LYS A 197 -16.63 -0.18 7.25
N ASN A 198 -16.58 0.37 8.47
CA ASN A 198 -15.54 1.30 8.86
C ASN A 198 -14.27 0.56 9.28
N PHE A 199 -14.44 -0.55 10.01
CA PHE A 199 -13.35 -1.41 10.45
C PHE A 199 -12.64 -2.09 9.26
N GLU A 200 -13.40 -2.73 8.36
CA GLU A 200 -12.87 -3.42 7.17
C GLU A 200 -12.48 -2.48 6.02
N ARG A 201 -12.50 -1.16 6.22
CA ARG A 201 -12.22 -0.20 5.15
C ARG A 201 -10.84 -0.42 4.54
N GLY A 202 -9.82 -0.64 5.38
CA GLY A 202 -8.45 -0.93 4.92
C GLY A 202 -8.38 -2.20 4.08
N ILE A 203 -9.03 -3.27 4.55
CA ILE A 203 -9.12 -4.57 3.83
C ILE A 203 -9.78 -4.38 2.46
N ARG A 204 -10.88 -3.62 2.39
CA ARG A 204 -11.56 -3.36 1.11
C ARG A 204 -10.72 -2.54 0.14
N ILE A 205 -9.95 -1.57 0.64
CA ILE A 205 -9.03 -0.80 -0.19
C ILE A 205 -7.95 -1.74 -0.74
N ALA A 206 -7.31 -2.55 0.11
CA ALA A 206 -6.30 -3.50 -0.32
C ALA A 206 -6.85 -4.54 -1.32
N GLN A 207 -8.08 -5.01 -1.13
CA GLN A 207 -8.75 -5.89 -2.09
C GLN A 207 -8.96 -5.21 -3.44
N THR A 208 -9.39 -3.95 -3.44
CA THR A 208 -9.59 -3.18 -4.68
C THR A 208 -8.27 -2.93 -5.39
N GLU A 209 -7.18 -2.72 -4.65
CA GLU A 209 -5.84 -2.54 -5.22
C GLU A 209 -5.30 -3.84 -5.84
N LEU A 210 -5.56 -4.99 -5.20
CA LEU A 210 -5.28 -6.30 -5.78
C LEU A 210 -6.06 -6.50 -7.09
N ASP A 211 -7.35 -6.21 -7.09
CA ASP A 211 -8.20 -6.32 -8.28
C ASP A 211 -7.71 -5.39 -9.41
N LEU A 212 -7.32 -4.16 -9.09
CA LEU A 212 -6.72 -3.20 -10.02
C LEU A 212 -5.42 -3.75 -10.62
N THR A 213 -4.54 -4.31 -9.79
CA THR A 213 -3.26 -4.90 -10.21
C THR A 213 -3.49 -6.05 -11.19
N VAL A 214 -4.42 -6.96 -10.88
CA VAL A 214 -4.78 -8.07 -11.77
C VAL A 214 -5.33 -7.58 -13.12
N LEU A 215 -6.16 -6.53 -13.10
CA LEU A 215 -6.70 -5.94 -14.33
C LEU A 215 -5.61 -5.26 -15.17
N ASN A 216 -4.68 -4.56 -14.55
CA ASN A 216 -3.54 -3.94 -15.22
C ASN A 216 -2.62 -4.98 -15.87
N THR A 217 -2.32 -6.08 -15.16
CA THR A 217 -1.54 -7.19 -15.72
C THR A 217 -2.24 -7.82 -16.92
N ARG A 218 -3.56 -8.04 -16.85
CA ARG A 218 -4.34 -8.55 -18.00
C ARG A 218 -4.29 -7.60 -19.20
N LEU A 219 -4.38 -6.29 -18.95
CA LEU A 219 -4.29 -5.28 -20.00
C LEU A 219 -2.90 -5.29 -20.66
N SER A 220 -1.83 -5.40 -19.87
CA SER A 220 -0.46 -5.46 -20.37
C SER A 220 -0.17 -6.72 -21.18
N ILE A 221 -0.66 -7.89 -20.74
CA ILE A 221 -0.60 -9.13 -21.51
C ILE A 221 -1.30 -8.95 -22.86
N THR A 222 -2.49 -8.35 -22.87
CA THR A 222 -3.25 -8.08 -24.09
C THR A 222 -2.51 -7.14 -25.03
N ASN A 223 -1.92 -6.06 -24.49
CA ASN A 223 -1.13 -5.10 -25.27
C ASN A 223 0.14 -5.72 -25.84
N THR A 224 0.82 -6.56 -25.06
CA THR A 224 2.01 -7.31 -25.51
C THR A 224 1.65 -8.23 -26.67
N LEU A 225 0.53 -8.97 -26.55
CA LEU A 225 0.05 -9.85 -27.61
C LEU A 225 -0.31 -9.07 -28.89
N ALA A 226 -1.02 -7.95 -28.75
CA ALA A 226 -1.39 -7.09 -29.87
C ALA A 226 -0.16 -6.46 -30.56
N SER A 227 0.86 -6.07 -29.78
CA SER A 227 2.12 -5.54 -30.30
C SER A 227 2.92 -6.59 -31.07
N ALA A 228 3.00 -7.82 -30.54
CA ALA A 228 3.64 -8.94 -31.21
C ALA A 228 2.95 -9.28 -32.55
N GLU A 229 1.62 -9.31 -32.56
CA GLU A 229 0.85 -9.54 -33.78
C GLU A 229 1.05 -8.43 -34.82
N ARG A 230 1.04 -7.16 -34.42
CA ARG A 230 1.33 -6.04 -35.33
C ARG A 230 2.73 -6.14 -35.93
N SER A 231 3.72 -6.54 -35.14
CA SER A 231 5.10 -6.72 -35.59
C SER A 231 5.20 -7.86 -36.61
N TYR A 232 4.50 -8.97 -36.39
CA TYR A 232 4.39 -10.08 -37.34
C TYR A 232 3.81 -9.63 -38.68
N TRP A 233 2.65 -8.95 -38.67
CA TRP A 233 2.01 -8.48 -39.90
C TRP A 233 2.86 -7.45 -40.65
N THR A 234 3.61 -6.61 -39.92
CA THR A 234 4.55 -5.65 -40.53
C THR A 234 5.70 -6.36 -41.24
N TRP A 235 6.27 -7.40 -40.62
CA TRP A 235 7.30 -8.24 -41.23
C TRP A 235 6.79 -8.99 -42.46
N TYR A 236 5.59 -9.59 -42.36
CA TYR A 236 4.95 -10.28 -43.48
C TYR A 236 4.74 -9.35 -44.68
N ALA A 237 4.20 -8.14 -44.46
CA ALA A 237 4.00 -7.15 -45.51
C ALA A 237 5.32 -6.67 -46.14
N ALA A 238 6.39 -6.53 -45.35
CA ALA A 238 7.71 -6.20 -45.87
C ALA A 238 8.29 -7.33 -46.75
N GLY A 239 8.04 -8.59 -46.38
CA GLY A 239 8.41 -9.76 -47.18
C GLY A 239 7.73 -9.75 -48.55
N GLU A 240 6.42 -9.53 -48.58
CA GLU A 240 5.63 -9.41 -49.82
C GLU A 240 6.09 -8.23 -50.69
N ALA A 241 6.40 -7.08 -50.09
CA ALA A 241 6.90 -5.91 -50.81
C ALA A 241 8.24 -6.20 -51.52
N VAL A 242 9.15 -6.95 -50.88
CA VAL A 242 10.42 -7.37 -51.48
C VAL A 242 10.20 -8.38 -52.61
N ALA A 243 9.25 -9.31 -52.46
CA ALA A 243 8.90 -10.26 -53.51
C ALA A 243 8.39 -9.54 -54.77
N VAL A 244 7.48 -8.57 -54.61
CA VAL A 244 6.98 -7.73 -55.71
C VAL A 244 8.09 -6.88 -56.35
N ALA A 245 9.01 -6.34 -55.55
CA ALA A 245 10.13 -5.56 -56.06
C ALA A 245 11.07 -6.40 -56.95
N LYS A 246 11.33 -7.66 -56.57
CA LYS A 246 12.13 -8.60 -57.39
C LYS A 246 11.46 -8.92 -58.72
N GLU A 247 10.15 -9.16 -58.72
CA GLU A 247 9.41 -9.44 -59.95
C GLU A 247 9.46 -8.24 -60.91
N ARG A 248 9.33 -7.02 -60.38
CA ARG A 248 9.47 -5.79 -61.18
C ARG A 248 10.84 -5.63 -61.84
N VAL A 249 11.92 -6.08 -61.19
CA VAL A 249 13.28 -6.05 -61.76
C VAL A 249 13.48 -7.13 -62.82
N ARG A 250 12.86 -8.31 -62.66
CA ARG A 250 12.98 -9.44 -63.59
C ARG A 250 12.29 -9.19 -64.95
N LEU A 251 11.17 -8.48 -64.96
CA LEU A 251 10.39 -8.20 -66.18
C LEU A 251 11.17 -7.48 -67.30
N PRO A 252 11.95 -6.41 -67.06
CA PRO A 252 12.71 -5.75 -68.12
C PRO A 252 13.90 -6.58 -68.63
N GLU A 253 14.53 -7.43 -67.81
CA GLU A 253 15.64 -8.28 -68.26
C GLU A 253 15.20 -9.31 -69.31
N GLY A 254 13.94 -9.74 -69.29
CA GLY A 254 13.38 -10.64 -70.30
C GLY A 254 13.04 -9.97 -71.65
N GLN A 255 13.10 -8.64 -71.77
CA GLN A 255 12.81 -7.91 -73.00
C GLN A 255 14.07 -7.42 -73.76
N ILE A 256 15.28 -7.70 -73.25
CA ILE A 256 16.55 -7.26 -73.84
C ILE A 256 17.31 -8.44 -74.50
N SER A 257 16.64 -9.57 -74.72
CA SER A 257 17.14 -10.71 -75.51
C SER A 257 16.22 -10.99 -76.69
#